data_AF-A0A961C492-F1
#
_entry.id   AF-A0A961C492-F1
#
_cell.length_a   1.000
_cell.length_b   1.000
_cell.length_c   1.000
_cell.angle_alpha   90.00
_cell.angle_beta   90.00
_cell.angle_gamma   90.00
#
_symmetry.space_group_name_H-M   'P 1'
#
loop_
_entity.id
_entity.type
_entity.pdbx_description
1 polymer ?
#
loop_
_entity_poly.entity_id
_entity_poly.type
_entity_poly.pdbx_seq_one_letter_code
_entity_poly.pdbx_strand_id
1 'polypeptide(L)' 'VMAGPLVRSSYRAGRLWAQAMRRAGRAVPEHLAHLAAREHSPARQEAASLVQAATAASA' A
#
# COMPACT_ATOMS: atom_id res chain seq x y z
N VAL A 1 -4.13 2.94 7.77
CA VAL A 1 -3.39 4.11 7.24
C VAL A 1 -1.98 3.64 6.85
N MET A 2 -1.42 4.12 5.74
CA MET A 2 0.00 3.91 5.42
C MET A 2 0.71 5.26 5.58
N ALA A 3 1.81 5.26 6.32
CA ALA A 3 2.64 6.44 6.54
C ALA A 3 4.09 6.06 6.28
N GLY A 4 4.83 6.92 5.60
CA GLY A 4 6.24 6.71 5.30
C GLY A 4 6.77 7.72 4.28
N PRO A 5 8.07 7.99 4.29
CA PRO A 5 8.71 9.00 3.43
C PRO A 5 8.62 8.68 1.93
N LEU A 6 8.38 7.42 1.57
CA LEU A 6 8.27 6.97 0.18
C LEU A 6 6.82 6.65 -0.24
N VAL A 7 5.86 6.82 0.67
CA VAL A 7 4.45 6.57 0.38
C VAL A 7 3.94 7.65 -0.58
N ARG A 8 3.67 7.26 -1.82
CA ARG A 8 3.00 8.11 -2.80
C ARG A 8 1.49 8.13 -2.56
N SER A 9 0.82 9.24 -2.85
CA SER A 9 -0.63 9.38 -2.66
C SER A 9 -1.46 8.28 -3.35
N SER A 10 -1.02 7.81 -4.52
CA SER A 10 -1.66 6.73 -5.28
C SER A 10 -1.28 5.33 -4.80
N TYR A 11 -0.25 5.20 -3.96
CA TYR A 11 0.28 3.90 -3.55
C TYR A 11 -0.78 3.11 -2.78
N ARG A 12 -1.23 2.02 -3.40
CA ARG A 12 -2.31 1.15 -2.92
C ARG A 12 -3.59 1.89 -2.55
N ALA A 13 -3.89 3.00 -3.23
CA ALA A 13 -5.13 3.76 -3.04
C ALA A 13 -6.36 2.85 -3.20
N GLY A 14 -6.34 1.93 -4.17
CA GLY A 14 -7.41 0.95 -4.36
C GLY A 14 -7.64 0.02 -3.15
N ARG A 15 -6.57 -0.42 -2.48
CA ARG A 15 -6.67 -1.23 -1.25
C ARG A 15 -7.26 -0.42 -0.11
N LEU A 16 -6.81 0.83 0.06
CA LEU A 16 -7.32 1.74 1.08
C LEU A 16 -8.81 2.05 0.87
N TRP A 17 -9.21 2.27 -0.38
CA TRP A 17 -10.60 2.45 -0.76
C TRP A 17 -11.44 1.20 -0.45
N ALA A 18 -10.99 -0.01 -0.82
CA ALA A 18 -11.71 -1.25 -0.52
C ALA A 18 -11.86 -1.48 1.01
N GLN A 19 -10.83 -1.13 1.79
CA GLN A 19 -10.87 -1.20 3.24
C GLN A 19 -11.84 -0.16 3.84
N ALA A 20 -11.90 1.04 3.27
CA ALA A 20 -12.86 2.08 3.66
C ALA A 20 -14.31 1.68 3.32
N MET A 21 -14.55 1.05 2.17
CA MET A 21 -15.86 0.53 1.79
C MET A 21 -16.38 -0.49 2.80
N ARG A 22 -15.56 -1.48 3.18
CA ARG A 22 -15.92 -2.45 4.23
C ARG A 22 -16.16 -1.79 5.58
N ARG A 23 -15.30 -0.85 5.99
CA ARG A 23 -15.45 -0.07 7.23
C ARG A 23 -16.79 0.68 7.25
N ALA A 24 -17.21 1.18 6.09
CA ALA A 24 -18.47 1.89 5.89
C ALA A 24 -19.68 0.97 5.65
N GLY A 25 -19.51 -0.36 5.70
CA GLY A 25 -20.58 -1.34 5.46
C GLY A 25 -21.06 -1.40 4.01
N ARG A 26 -20.27 -0.87 3.06
CA ARG A 26 -20.60 -0.86 1.64
C ARG A 26 -19.93 -2.03 0.91
N ALA A 27 -20.67 -2.66 0.00
CA ALA A 27 -20.13 -3.70 -0.87
C ALA A 27 -19.12 -3.11 -1.87
N VAL A 28 -18.06 -3.87 -2.17
CA VAL A 28 -17.15 -3.57 -3.28
C VAL A 28 -17.77 -4.15 -4.56
N PRO A 29 -17.98 -3.35 -5.62
CA PRO A 29 -18.49 -3.84 -6.89
C PRO A 29 -17.58 -4.93 -7.49
N GLU A 30 -18.17 -5.90 -8.19
CA GLU A 30 -17.45 -7.07 -8.73
C GLU A 30 -16.25 -6.69 -9.61
N HIS A 31 -16.40 -5.70 -10.50
CA HIS A 31 -15.32 -5.22 -11.37
C HIS A 31 -14.13 -4.60 -10.59
N LEU A 32 -14.32 -4.27 -9.30
CA LEU A 32 -13.31 -3.75 -8.38
C LEU A 32 -12.87 -4.75 -7.31
N ALA A 33 -13.36 -6.00 -7.35
CA ALA A 33 -13.00 -7.02 -6.36
C ALA A 33 -11.47 -7.25 -6.27
N HIS A 34 -10.76 -7.07 -7.39
CA HIS A 34 -9.31 -7.15 -7.48
C HIS A 34 -8.56 -6.14 -6.56
N LEU A 35 -9.20 -5.02 -6.19
CA LEU A 35 -8.62 -4.04 -5.26
C LEU A 35 -8.53 -4.57 -3.82
N ALA A 36 -9.42 -5.50 -3.45
CA ALA A 36 -9.43 -6.14 -2.13
C ALA A 36 -8.44 -7.33 -2.05
N ALA A 37 -8.03 -7.90 -3.19
CA ALA A 37 -7.23 -9.13 -3.25
C ALA A 37 -5.85 -9.05 -2.56
N ARG A 38 -5.28 -7.84 -2.39
CA ARG A 38 -3.95 -7.62 -1.80
C ARG A 38 -3.98 -6.99 -0.41
N GLU A 39 -5.04 -7.27 0.36
CA GLU A 39 -5.19 -6.76 1.73
C GLU A 39 -3.99 -7.13 2.64
N HIS A 40 -3.54 -8.38 2.57
CA HIS A 40 -2.50 -8.93 3.47
C HIS A 40 -1.07 -8.87 2.91
N SER A 41 -0.85 -8.27 1.73
CA SER A 41 0.50 -8.22 1.15
C SER A 41 1.38 -7.17 1.86
N PRO A 42 2.53 -7.54 2.46
CA PRO A 42 3.42 -6.59 3.13
C PRO A 42 4.00 -5.53 2.17
N ALA A 43 4.40 -4.37 2.71
CA ALA A 43 5.00 -3.26 1.96
C ALA A 43 6.50 -3.52 1.69
N ARG A 44 6.81 -4.53 0.85
CA ARG A 44 8.20 -4.97 0.63
C ARG A 44 9.03 -4.09 -0.31
N GLN A 45 8.43 -3.25 -1.14
CA GLN A 45 9.16 -2.51 -2.18
C GLN A 45 10.11 -1.43 -1.65
N GLU A 46 9.88 -0.89 -0.45
CA GLU A 46 10.67 0.23 0.07
C GLU A 46 11.95 -0.22 0.80
N ALA A 47 12.04 -1.48 1.24
CA ALA A 47 13.18 -1.98 1.99
C ALA A 47 14.49 -1.92 1.18
N ALA A 48 14.44 -2.24 -0.11
CA ALA A 48 15.64 -2.26 -0.97
C ALA A 48 16.20 -0.85 -1.21
N SER A 49 15.35 0.16 -1.42
CA SER A 49 15.79 1.55 -1.61
C SER A 49 16.37 2.15 -0.32
N LEU A 50 15.79 1.82 0.84
CA LEU A 50 16.33 2.25 2.14
C LEU A 50 17.67 1.60 2.44
N VAL A 51 17.81 0.29 2.17
CA VAL A 51 19.09 -0.41 2.30
C VAL A 51 20.13 0.20 1.38
N GLN A 52 19.80 0.47 0.10
CA GLN A 52 20.73 1.15 -0.82
C GLN A 52 21.16 2.53 -0.33
N ALA A 53 20.21 3.37 0.11
CA ALA A 53 20.51 4.71 0.62
C ALA A 53 21.39 4.64 1.87
N ALA A 54 21.11 3.72 2.80
CA ALA A 54 21.92 3.50 3.99
C ALA A 54 23.34 3.02 3.64
N THR A 55 23.48 2.10 2.69
CA THR A 55 24.81 1.66 2.23
C THR A 55 25.60 2.78 1.56
N ALA A 56 24.95 3.63 0.76
CA ALA A 56 25.61 4.75 0.09
C ALA A 56 26.03 5.86 1.06
N ALA A 57 25.29 6.06 2.15
CA ALA A 57 25.64 7.03 3.20
C ALA A 57 26.74 6.55 4.15
N SER A 58 27.05 5.25 4.14
CA SER A 58 28.07 4.61 4.99
C SER A 58 29.41 4.42 4.27
N ALA A 59 29.50 4.81 3.00
CA ALA A 59 30.69 4.72 2.13
C ALA A 59 31.28 6.11 1.87
#